data_AF-A0A2N6DFE6-F1
#
_entry.id   AF-A0A2N6DFE6-F1
#
_cell.length_a   1.000
_cell.length_b   1.000
_cell.length_c   1.000
_cell.angle_alpha   90.00
_cell.angle_beta   90.00
_cell.angle_gamma   90.00
#
_symmetry.space_group_name_H-M   'P 1'
#
loop_
_entity.id
_entity.type
_entity.pdbx_description
1 polymer ?
#
loop_
_entity_poly.entity_id
_entity_poly.type
_entity_poly.pdbx_seq_one_letter_code
_entity_poly.pdbx_strand_id
1 'polypeptide(L)' 'MFDHFIKHMFPKKVSSSGVRFRQTFYLGTITGVLLMMLFLSGALLLFYYTPDTDKAFASVLFIE' A
#
# COMPACT_ATOMS: atom_id res chain seq x y z
N MET A 1 -11.71 -12.24 -18.23
CA MET A 1 -10.97 -10.98 -18.43
C MET A 1 -9.78 -10.85 -17.47
N PHE A 2 -9.98 -11.03 -16.16
CA PHE A 2 -8.90 -10.93 -15.14
C PHE A 2 -7.76 -11.95 -15.29
N ASP A 3 -8.03 -13.13 -15.82
CA ASP A 3 -7.06 -14.23 -15.96
C ASP A 3 -5.81 -13.87 -16.81
N HIS A 4 -6.01 -13.06 -17.86
CA HIS A 4 -4.91 -12.60 -18.73
C HIS A 4 -4.02 -11.57 -18.06
N PHE A 5 -4.59 -10.73 -17.18
CA PHE A 5 -3.88 -9.65 -16.50
C PHE A 5 -2.94 -10.21 -15.42
N ILE A 6 -3.44 -11.14 -14.60
CA ILE A 6 -2.65 -11.82 -13.55
C ILE A 6 -1.47 -12.57 -14.16
N LYS A 7 -1.65 -13.24 -15.31
CA LYS A 7 -0.59 -13.95 -16.04
C LYS A 7 0.47 -13.02 -16.65
N HIS A 8 0.20 -11.73 -16.77
CA HIS A 8 1.16 -10.73 -17.26
C HIS A 8 1.92 -10.04 -16.13
N MET A 9 1.31 -9.94 -14.94
CA MET A 9 1.98 -9.40 -13.75
C MET A 9 3.17 -10.25 -13.30
N PHE A 10 3.12 -11.56 -13.53
CA PHE A 10 4.22 -12.47 -13.18
C PHE A 10 4.97 -12.90 -14.45
N PRO A 11 6.29 -12.65 -14.53
CA PRO A 11 7.07 -13.11 -15.68
C PRO A 11 7.01 -14.65 -15.78
N LYS A 12 6.49 -15.18 -16.89
CA LYS A 12 6.34 -16.62 -17.15
C LYS A 12 7.66 -17.41 -17.18
N LYS A 13 8.78 -16.73 -17.39
CA LYS A 13 10.12 -17.31 -17.40
C LYS A 13 11.05 -16.40 -16.61
N VAL A 14 11.62 -16.94 -15.54
CA VAL A 14 12.60 -16.24 -14.73
C VAL A 14 13.83 -17.13 -14.65
N SER A 15 15.01 -16.57 -14.95
CA SER A 15 16.28 -17.32 -14.98
C SER A 15 16.57 -17.94 -13.60
N SER A 16 16.83 -19.25 -13.53
CA SER A 16 17.14 -19.96 -12.26
C SER A 16 18.27 -19.29 -11.45
N SER A 17 19.21 -18.62 -12.12
CA SER A 17 20.28 -17.83 -11.49
C SER A 17 19.80 -16.52 -10.87
N GLY A 18 18.77 -15.89 -11.45
CA GLY A 18 18.12 -14.67 -10.95
C GLY A 18 16.98 -14.91 -9.96
N VAL A 19 16.41 -16.12 -9.93
CA VAL A 19 15.41 -16.60 -8.94
C VAL A 19 16.07 -17.36 -7.79
N ARG A 20 17.27 -16.96 -7.36
CA ARG A 20 17.47 -17.03 -5.91
C ARG A 20 16.46 -16.05 -5.36
N PHE A 21 15.50 -16.51 -4.56
CA PHE A 21 14.49 -15.74 -3.78
C PHE A 21 15.16 -14.69 -2.87
N ARG A 22 16.05 -13.87 -3.44
CA ARG A 22 16.78 -12.80 -2.81
C ARG A 22 15.74 -11.75 -2.48
N GLN A 23 15.83 -11.29 -1.24
CA GLN A 23 15.11 -10.24 -0.52
C GLN A 23 14.23 -9.25 -1.31
N THR A 24 14.51 -8.93 -2.57
CA THR A 24 13.75 -7.99 -3.41
C THR A 24 12.28 -8.35 -3.60
N PHE A 25 11.90 -9.63 -3.69
CA PHE A 25 10.47 -9.99 -3.78
C PHE A 25 9.73 -9.75 -2.45
N TYR A 26 10.42 -9.87 -1.31
CA TYR A 26 9.86 -9.51 0.00
C TYR A 26 9.72 -8.00 0.16
N LEU A 27 10.64 -7.19 -0.38
CA LEU A 27 10.49 -5.73 -0.36
C LEU A 27 9.23 -5.27 -1.09
N GLY A 28 8.92 -5.84 -2.25
CA GLY A 28 7.69 -5.51 -2.98
C GLY A 28 6.42 -5.79 -2.16
N THR A 29 6.33 -6.98 -1.55
CA THR A 29 5.21 -7.34 -0.68
C THR A 29 5.15 -6.44 0.57
N ILE A 30 6.29 -6.16 1.21
CA ILE A 30 6.36 -5.29 2.39
C ILE A 30 5.87 -3.88 2.03
N THR A 31 6.33 -3.30 0.93
CA THR A 31 5.86 -1.99 0.44
C THR A 31 4.37 -2.02 0.12
N GLY A 32 3.87 -3.09 -0.50
CA GLY A 32 2.44 -3.25 -0.78
C GLY A 32 1.59 -3.31 0.51
N VAL A 33 2.05 -4.04 1.52
CA VAL A 33 1.39 -4.13 2.84
C VAL A 33 1.41 -2.77 3.55
N LEU A 34 2.56 -2.08 3.57
CA LEU A 34 2.66 -0.72 4.13
C LEU A 34 1.73 0.26 3.44
N LEU A 35 1.66 0.21 2.11
CA LEU A 35 0.75 1.05 1.32
C LEU A 35 -0.72 0.73 1.62
N MET A 36 -1.07 -0.54 1.76
CA MET A 36 -2.42 -0.95 2.14
C MET A 36 -2.76 -0.48 3.55
N MET A 37 -1.83 -0.61 4.51
CA MET A 37 -2.02 -0.13 5.88
C MET A 37 -2.23 1.38 5.91
N LEU A 38 -1.42 2.15 5.18
CA LEU A 38 -1.56 3.60 5.03
C LEU A 38 -2.88 3.98 4.36
N PHE A 39 -3.28 3.26 3.32
CA PHE A 39 -4.52 3.53 2.60
C PHE A 39 -5.73 3.36 3.53
N LEU A 40 -5.76 2.27 4.30
CA LEU A 40 -6.85 2.01 5.24
C LEU A 40 -6.87 3.03 6.39
N SER A 41 -5.73 3.32 7.02
CA SER A 41 -5.68 4.28 8.11
C SER A 41 -5.95 5.72 7.65
N GLY A 42 -5.41 6.12 6.49
CA GLY A 42 -5.68 7.41 5.88
C GLY A 42 -7.14 7.59 5.46
N ALA A 43 -7.75 6.54 4.89
CA ALA A 43 -9.18 6.56 4.58
C ALA A 43 -10.05 6.74 5.83
N LEU A 44 -9.69 6.10 6.95
CA LEU A 44 -10.37 6.31 8.22
C LEU A 44 -10.21 7.75 8.71
N LEU A 45 -9.02 8.34 8.61
CA LEU A 45 -8.77 9.73 8.99
C LEU A 45 -9.65 10.72 8.22
N LEU A 46 -9.89 10.49 6.93
CA LEU A 46 -10.69 11.40 6.09
C LEU A 46 -12.14 11.58 6.57
N PHE A 47 -12.69 10.63 7.32
CA PHE A 47 -14.04 10.78 7.88
C PHE A 47 -14.10 11.74 9.07
N TYR A 48 -12.97 11.97 9.75
CA TYR A 48 -12.90 12.76 10.99
C TYR A 48 -12.08 14.04 10.83
N TYR A 49 -11.14 14.06 9.89
CA TYR A 49 -10.31 15.22 9.60
C TYR A 49 -11.13 16.34 8.95
N THR A 50 -11.02 17.54 9.50
CA THR A 50 -11.64 18.75 8.91
C THR A 50 -10.56 19.57 8.20
N PRO A 51 -10.63 19.75 6.87
CA PRO A 51 -9.65 20.51 6.11
C PRO A 51 -9.93 22.02 6.21
N ASP A 52 -9.66 22.59 7.39
CA ASP A 52 -9.85 24.02 7.69
C ASP A 52 -8.71 24.51 8.58
N THR A 53 -8.17 25.70 8.29
CA THR A 53 -6.97 26.22 8.98
C THR A 53 -7.17 26.43 10.47
N ASP A 54 -8.39 26.77 10.91
CA ASP A 54 -8.71 27.00 12.31
C ASP A 54 -9.10 25.70 13.04
N LYS A 55 -9.61 24.71 12.31
CA LYS A 55 -10.13 23.45 12.89
C LYS A 55 -9.21 22.25 12.71
N ALA A 56 -8.16 22.34 11.89
CA ALA A 56 -7.25 21.22 11.62
C ALA A 56 -6.66 20.65 12.91
N PHE A 57 -6.12 21.51 13.79
CA PHE A 57 -5.55 21.07 15.06
C PHE A 57 -6.60 20.43 15.98
N ALA A 58 -7.77 21.06 16.12
CA ALA A 58 -8.86 20.53 16.95
C ALA A 58 -9.39 19.18 16.43
N SER A 59 -9.42 18.99 15.11
CA SER A 59 -9.86 17.73 14.51
C SER A 59 -8.89 16.58 14.77
N VAL A 60 -7.58 16.85 14.84
CA VAL A 60 -6.58 15.85 15.22
C VAL A 60 -6.68 15.53 16.71
N LEU A 61 -6.84 16.53 17.58
CA LEU A 61 -7.02 16.35 19.03
C LEU A 61 -8.27 15.52 19.36
N PHE A 62 -9.30 15.55 18.50
CA PHE A 62 -10.50 14.72 18.67
C PHE A 62 -10.25 13.22 18.37
N ILE A 63 -9.23 12.90 17.57
CA ILE A 63 -8.92 11.53 17.11
C ILE A 63 -7.84 10.86 18.00
N GLU A 64 -7.01 11.66 18.70
CA GLU A 64 -6.05 11.18 19.72
C GLU A 64 -6.75 10.62 20.97
#